data_AF-A0A2E5B843-F1
#
_entry.id   AF-A0A2E5B843-F1
#
_cell.length_a   1.000
_cell.length_b   1.000
_cell.length_c   1.000
_cell.angle_alpha   90.00
_cell.angle_beta   90.00
_cell.angle_gamma   90.00
#
_symmetry.space_group_name_H-M   'P 1'
#
loop_
_entity.id
_entity.type
_entity.pdbx_description
1 polymer ?
#
loop_
_entity_poly.entity_id
_entity_poly.type
_entity_poly.pdbx_seq_one_letter_code
_entity_poly.pdbx_strand_id
1 'polypeptide(L)'
;MQYYLGSEYPHTDPHIDSWHGHNVVIIYLTEAEGDTIVYERQRSHMLAKENNTTLIPVDKIPDDFPVYELIPPEKGKIAVFNGKHYHANYFPKPGQLRLVCVFNVSKTEPPRKS
;
A
#
# COMPACT_ATOMS: atom_id res chain seq x y z
N MET A 1 -24.73 2.45 3.99
CA MET A 1 -23.33 2.61 3.52
C MET A 1 -22.95 4.04 3.83
N GLN A 2 -22.09 4.25 4.82
CA GLN A 2 -21.82 5.58 5.39
C GLN A 2 -20.58 6.16 4.70
N TYR A 3 -20.79 7.22 3.90
CA TYR A 3 -19.74 7.96 3.22
C TYR A 3 -18.96 8.78 4.25
N TYR A 4 -17.64 8.66 4.25
CA TYR A 4 -16.77 9.48 5.09
C TYR A 4 -16.48 10.80 4.37
N LEU A 5 -16.59 11.91 5.11
CA LEU A 5 -16.33 13.27 4.64
C LEU A 5 -14.88 13.40 4.12
N GLY A 6 -14.66 13.27 2.81
CA GLY A 6 -13.38 13.63 2.19
C GLY A 6 -13.09 13.08 0.79
N SER A 7 -13.62 11.93 0.38
CA SER A 7 -13.41 11.39 -0.97
C SER A 7 -14.53 10.43 -1.37
N GLU A 8 -14.90 10.39 -2.65
CA GLU A 8 -15.87 9.41 -3.21
C GLU A 8 -15.35 7.97 -3.16
N TYR A 9 -14.06 7.80 -2.87
CA TYR A 9 -13.36 6.53 -2.88
C TYR A 9 -13.10 6.01 -1.47
N PRO A 10 -13.14 4.69 -1.26
CA PRO A 10 -12.96 4.11 0.07
C PRO A 10 -11.49 4.09 0.54
N HIS A 11 -10.52 4.11 -0.38
CA HIS A 11 -9.09 4.03 -0.07
C HIS A 11 -8.25 4.91 -1.00
N THR A 12 -6.97 5.08 -0.69
CA THR A 12 -5.98 5.78 -1.53
C THR A 12 -5.64 5.01 -2.81
N ASP A 13 -4.98 5.65 -3.77
CA ASP A 13 -4.46 4.97 -4.96
C ASP A 13 -3.54 3.79 -4.60
N PRO A 14 -3.80 2.57 -5.12
CA PRO A 14 -2.88 1.45 -4.98
C PRO A 14 -1.53 1.74 -5.64
N HIS A 15 -0.44 1.49 -4.92
CA HIS A 15 0.91 1.76 -5.42
C HIS A 15 1.95 0.74 -4.93
N ILE A 16 3.13 0.80 -5.54
CA ILE A 16 4.37 0.27 -4.98
C ILE A 16 5.29 1.44 -4.62
N ASP A 17 6.11 1.29 -3.59
CA ASP A 17 6.99 2.38 -3.15
C ASP A 17 8.26 2.50 -4.01
N SER A 18 8.70 1.39 -4.60
CA SER A 18 9.93 1.34 -5.38
C SER A 18 9.95 0.28 -6.48
N TRP A 19 10.63 0.65 -7.56
CA TRP A 19 10.92 -0.24 -8.69
C TRP A 19 11.92 -1.35 -8.36
N HIS A 20 12.67 -1.24 -7.26
CA HIS A 20 13.63 -2.25 -6.80
C HIS A 20 12.97 -3.29 -5.88
N GLY A 21 13.59 -4.46 -5.72
CA GLY A 21 13.13 -5.44 -4.73
C GLY A 21 13.32 -4.89 -3.31
N HIS A 22 12.24 -4.80 -2.55
CA HIS A 22 12.24 -4.29 -1.18
C HIS A 22 11.10 -4.91 -0.39
N ASN A 23 11.20 -4.87 0.93
CA ASN A 23 10.07 -5.07 1.83
C ASN A 23 9.57 -3.71 2.30
N VAL A 24 8.26 -3.57 2.41
CA VAL A 24 7.62 -2.45 3.10
C VAL A 24 7.46 -2.86 4.56
N VAL A 25 7.90 -2.00 5.47
CA VAL A 25 7.74 -2.15 6.91
C VAL A 25 6.89 -1.01 7.42
N ILE A 26 5.73 -1.30 7.99
CA ILE A 26 4.82 -0.31 8.57
C ILE A 26 4.74 -0.52 10.07
N ILE A 27 5.02 0.52 10.84
CA ILE A 27 4.81 0.57 12.29
C ILE A 27 3.59 1.44 12.55
N TYR A 28 2.56 0.86 13.17
CA TYR A 28 1.34 1.58 13.54
C TYR A 28 1.52 2.27 14.90
N LEU A 29 1.44 3.60 14.94
CA LEU A 29 1.78 4.41 16.12
C LEU A 29 0.55 4.78 16.96
N THR A 30 -0.64 4.62 16.40
CA THR A 30 -1.94 4.95 17.01
C THR A 30 -2.92 3.81 16.79
N GLU A 31 -3.89 3.69 17.68
CA GLU A 31 -5.06 2.85 17.45
C GLU A 31 -6.03 3.61 16.55
N ALA A 32 -6.41 3.03 15.41
CA ALA A 32 -7.30 3.66 14.44
C ALA A 32 -8.03 2.60 13.61
N GLU A 33 -8.95 3.05 12.77
CA GLU A 33 -9.44 2.27 11.63
C GLU A 33 -8.73 2.71 10.35
N GLY A 34 -9.02 2.01 9.25
CA GLY A 34 -8.38 2.25 7.96
C GLY A 34 -7.26 1.24 7.71
N ASP A 35 -7.67 0.02 7.37
CA ASP A 35 -6.73 -1.08 7.12
C ASP A 35 -5.77 -0.73 5.98
N THR A 36 -4.55 -1.23 6.10
CA THR A 36 -3.65 -1.32 4.95
C THR A 36 -4.13 -2.46 4.08
N ILE A 37 -4.36 -2.17 2.80
CA ILE A 37 -4.76 -3.14 1.79
C ILE A 37 -3.49 -3.60 1.08
N VAL A 38 -3.23 -4.90 1.02
CA VAL A 38 -2.20 -5.50 0.17
C VAL A 38 -2.91 -6.33 -0.88
N TYR A 39 -2.61 -6.09 -2.16
CA TYR A 39 -3.25 -6.78 -3.29
C TYR A 39 -2.41 -7.95 -3.79
N GLU A 40 -3.03 -8.97 -4.37
CA GLU A 40 -2.27 -10.10 -4.96
C GLU A 40 -1.44 -9.65 -6.16
N ARG A 41 -1.94 -8.66 -6.88
CA ARG A 41 -1.27 -8.11 -8.06
C ARG A 41 0.06 -7.48 -7.67
N GLN A 42 1.11 -7.95 -8.35
CA GLN A 42 2.41 -7.30 -8.40
C GLN A 42 2.60 -6.53 -9.71
N ARG A 43 3.58 -5.62 -9.76
CA ARG A 43 3.97 -4.82 -10.95
C ARG A 43 4.03 -5.63 -12.26
N SER A 44 4.38 -6.91 -12.21
CA SER A 44 4.41 -7.78 -13.40
C SER A 44 3.08 -7.80 -14.17
N HIS A 45 1.97 -7.47 -13.51
CA HIS A 45 0.65 -7.34 -14.10
C HIS A 45 0.41 -5.92 -14.68
N MET A 46 1.01 -5.69 -15.85
CA MET A 46 0.58 -4.85 -16.98
C MET A 46 0.31 -3.33 -16.79
N LEU A 47 -0.38 -2.84 -15.76
CA LEU A 47 -0.93 -1.46 -15.77
C LEU A 47 0.09 -0.35 -15.47
N ALA A 48 1.06 -0.61 -14.61
CA ALA A 48 2.17 0.31 -14.34
C ALA A 48 3.22 0.35 -15.45
N LYS A 49 3.34 -0.73 -16.23
CA LYS A 49 4.37 -0.87 -17.26
C LYS A 49 4.11 0.04 -18.45
N GLU A 50 2.85 0.22 -18.82
CA GLU A 50 2.46 1.05 -19.97
C GLU A 50 2.67 2.54 -19.71
N ASN A 51 2.48 2.99 -18.46
CA ASN A 51 2.57 4.41 -18.08
C ASN A 51 3.84 4.77 -17.29
N ASN A 52 4.78 3.83 -17.12
CA ASN A 52 6.01 3.98 -16.32
C ASN A 52 5.75 4.60 -14.93
N THR A 53 4.66 4.21 -14.29
CA THR A 53 4.19 4.76 -13.01
C THR A 53 4.12 3.68 -11.93
N THR A 54 4.35 4.04 -10.67
CA THR A 54 4.22 3.10 -9.54
C THR A 54 2.82 3.03 -8.95
N LEU A 55 1.90 3.90 -9.40
CA LEU A 55 0.54 4.02 -8.86
C LEU A 55 -0.52 3.66 -9.90
N ILE A 56 -1.65 3.12 -9.43
CA ILE A 56 -2.87 2.91 -10.19
C ILE A 56 -3.89 3.91 -9.63
N PRO A 57 -4.40 4.85 -10.46
CA PRO A 57 -5.47 5.75 -10.03
C PRO A 57 -6.68 4.95 -9.52
N VAL A 58 -7.26 5.35 -8.41
CA VAL A 58 -8.34 4.61 -7.73
C VAL A 58 -9.60 4.43 -8.60
N ASP A 59 -9.84 5.36 -9.52
CA ASP A 59 -10.91 5.31 -10.53
C ASP A 59 -10.60 4.38 -11.72
N LYS A 60 -9.38 3.84 -11.79
CA LYS A 60 -8.87 2.97 -12.86
C LYS A 60 -8.39 1.62 -12.35
N ILE A 61 -8.80 1.23 -11.15
CA ILE A 61 -8.53 -0.11 -10.64
C ILE A 61 -9.31 -1.12 -11.49
N PRO A 62 -8.65 -2.17 -12.02
CA PRO A 62 -9.34 -3.20 -12.79
C PRO A 62 -10.38 -3.95 -11.96
N ASP A 63 -11.42 -4.45 -12.61
CA ASP A 63 -12.44 -5.28 -11.95
C ASP A 63 -11.83 -6.52 -11.28
N ASP A 64 -10.82 -7.13 -11.92
CA ASP A 64 -10.02 -8.20 -11.34
C ASP A 64 -8.82 -7.59 -10.62
N PHE A 65 -8.97 -7.13 -9.38
CA PHE A 65 -7.85 -6.62 -8.57
C PHE A 65 -7.95 -7.16 -7.13
N PRO A 66 -7.71 -8.47 -6.94
CA PRO A 66 -8.02 -9.15 -5.69
C PRO A 66 -7.12 -8.67 -4.55
N VAL A 67 -7.76 -8.46 -3.39
CA VAL A 67 -7.09 -8.19 -2.12
C VAL A 67 -6.45 -9.48 -1.63
N TYR A 68 -5.14 -9.43 -1.38
CA TYR A 68 -4.39 -10.51 -0.76
C TYR A 68 -4.53 -10.50 0.76
N GLU A 69 -4.43 -9.32 1.36
CA GLU A 69 -4.49 -9.16 2.81
C GLU A 69 -5.03 -7.77 3.21
N LEU A 70 -5.79 -7.74 4.31
CA LEU A 70 -6.16 -6.53 5.02
C LEU A 70 -5.45 -6.53 6.38
N ILE A 71 -4.72 -5.46 6.66
CA ILE A 71 -3.93 -5.35 7.88
C ILE A 71 -4.50 -4.22 8.74
N PRO A 72 -5.20 -4.56 9.84
CA PRO A 72 -5.71 -3.55 10.77
C PRO A 72 -4.58 -2.74 11.43
N PRO A 73 -4.73 -1.41 11.59
CA PRO A 73 -3.72 -0.54 12.15
C PRO A 73 -3.77 -0.50 13.69
N GLU A 74 -3.45 -1.64 14.30
CA GLU A 74 -3.39 -1.80 15.76
C GLU A 74 -2.13 -1.15 16.33
N LYS A 75 -2.25 -0.38 17.42
CA LYS A 75 -1.09 0.34 17.98
C LYS A 75 0.04 -0.60 18.38
N GLY A 76 1.25 -0.30 17.90
CA GLY A 76 2.47 -1.06 18.19
C GLY A 76 2.69 -2.27 17.28
N LYS A 77 1.71 -2.62 16.42
CA LYS A 77 1.86 -3.66 15.42
C LYS A 77 2.88 -3.23 14.35
N ILE A 78 3.67 -4.20 13.90
CA ILE A 78 4.59 -4.04 12.77
C ILE A 78 4.13 -4.97 11.66
N ALA A 79 3.78 -4.40 10.52
CA ALA A 79 3.49 -5.16 9.31
C ALA A 79 4.71 -5.17 8.39
N VAL A 80 5.03 -6.34 7.84
CA VAL A 80 6.12 -6.51 6.88
C VAL A 80 5.61 -7.32 5.70
N PHE A 81 5.70 -6.77 4.50
CA PHE A 81 5.28 -7.45 3.28
C PHE A 81 6.21 -7.14 2.11
N ASN A 82 6.14 -7.97 1.06
CA ASN A 82 6.91 -7.79 -0.16
C ASN A 82 6.41 -6.53 -0.90
N GLY A 83 7.28 -5.53 -1.05
CA GLY A 83 6.96 -4.23 -1.66
C GLY A 83 6.74 -4.26 -3.17
N LYS A 84 6.74 -5.45 -3.79
CA LYS A 84 6.27 -5.64 -5.17
C LYS A 84 4.77 -5.76 -5.31
N HIS A 85 4.06 -6.05 -4.22
CA HIS A 85 2.61 -6.03 -4.20
C HIS A 85 2.11 -4.60 -4.17
N TYR A 86 1.07 -4.32 -4.96
CA TYR A 86 0.35 -3.07 -4.81
C TYR A 86 -0.25 -3.00 -3.40
N HIS A 87 -0.23 -1.82 -2.81
CA HIS A 87 -0.87 -1.57 -1.54
C HIS A 87 -1.51 -0.19 -1.47
N ALA A 88 -2.50 -0.05 -0.62
CA ALA A 88 -3.27 1.18 -0.40
C ALA A 88 -3.69 1.28 1.07
N ASN A 89 -4.28 2.40 1.46
CA ASN A 89 -4.84 2.59 2.80
C ASN A 89 -6.32 2.95 2.69
N TYR A 90 -7.19 2.24 3.42
CA TYR A 90 -8.51 2.77 3.71
C TYR A 90 -8.38 4.05 4.54
N PHE A 91 -9.28 5.00 4.32
CA PHE A 91 -9.31 6.22 5.12
C PHE A 91 -9.75 5.91 6.56
N PRO A 92 -9.11 6.51 7.59
CA PRO A 92 -9.58 6.37 8.96
C PRO A 92 -10.97 7.00 9.12
N LYS A 93 -11.71 6.60 10.16
CA LYS A 93 -13.00 7.24 10.43
C LYS A 93 -12.82 8.71 10.79
N PRO A 94 -13.82 9.57 10.51
CA PRO A 94 -13.85 10.96 10.96
C PRO A 94 -13.53 11.08 12.45
N GLY A 95 -12.60 11.98 12.78
CA GLY A 95 -12.15 12.21 14.15
C GLY A 95 -11.09 11.21 14.66
N GLN A 96 -10.73 10.17 13.89
CA GLN A 96 -9.59 9.32 14.19
C GLN A 96 -8.32 9.84 13.54
N LEU A 97 -7.20 9.64 14.23
CA LEU A 97 -5.87 9.92 13.72
C LEU A 97 -5.13 8.60 13.51
N ARG A 98 -4.80 8.28 12.26
CA ARG A 98 -3.97 7.13 11.89
C ARG A 98 -2.54 7.60 11.61
N LEU A 99 -1.64 7.39 12.57
CA LEU A 99 -0.21 7.65 12.42
C LEU A 99 0.54 6.35 12.15
N VAL A 100 1.35 6.37 11.09
CA VAL A 100 2.20 5.25 10.70
C VAL A 100 3.62 5.73 10.42
N CYS A 101 4.60 4.87 10.68
CA CYS A 101 5.98 5.06 10.21
C CYS A 101 6.28 3.97 9.17
N VAL A 102 6.70 4.37 7.98
CA VAL A 102 6.94 3.47 6.84
C VAL A 102 8.42 3.45 6.48
N PHE A 103 8.99 2.25 6.36
CA PHE A 103 10.33 2.04 5.85
C PHE A 103 10.33 1.12 4.64
N ASN A 104 11.12 1.48 3.64
CA ASN A 104 11.44 0.61 2.52
C ASN A 104 12.81 -0.02 2.73
N VAL A 105 12.84 -1.34 2.93
CA VAL A 105 14.06 -2.08 3.26
C VAL A 105 14.43 -2.99 2.10
N SER A 106 15.50 -2.62 1.38
CA SER A 106 16.10 -3.44 0.32
C SER A 106 17.38 -4.11 0.81
N LYS A 107 17.64 -5.35 0.37
CA LYS A 107 19.00 -5.90 0.46
C LYS A 107 19.89 -5.08 -0.46
N THR A 108 21.05 -4.67 0.01
CA THR A 108 22.08 -4.15 -0.88
C THR A 108 22.49 -5.26 -1.83
N GLU A 109 22.26 -5.10 -3.14
CA GLU A 109 23.02 -5.89 -4.10
C GLU A 109 24.48 -5.44 -4.00
N PRO A 110 25.46 -6.34 -3.85
CA PRO A 110 26.86 -5.95 -3.94
C PRO A 110 27.07 -5.21 -5.27
N PRO A 111 27.91 -4.16 -5.31
CA PRO A 111 28.14 -3.42 -6.54
C PRO A 111 28.52 -4.40 -7.65
N ARG A 112 27.80 -4.34 -8.78
CA ARG A 112 28.17 -5.12 -9.98
C ARG A 112 29.59 -4.71 -10.34
N LYS A 113 30.53 -5.66 -10.28
CA LYS A 113 31.87 -5.44 -10.83
C LYS A 113 31.69 -5.16 -12.33
N SER A 114 32.06 -3.95 -12.74
CA SER A 114 32.22 -3.56 -14.15
C SER A 114 33.31 -4.38 -14.83
#